data_AF-A0AAD4FHK5-F1
#
_entry.id   AF-A0AAD4FHK5-F1
#
_cell.length_a   1.000
_cell.length_b   1.000
_cell.length_c   1.000
_cell.angle_alpha   90.00
_cell.angle_beta   90.00
_cell.angle_gamma   90.00
#
_symmetry.space_group_name_H-M   'P 1'
#
loop_
_entity.id
_entity.type
_entity.pdbx_description
1 polymer ?
#
loop_
_entity_poly.entity_id
_entity_poly.type
_entity_poly.pdbx_seq_one_letter_code
_entity_poly.pdbx_strand_id
1 'polypeptide(L)'
;MAPPPSSLYTLSFAIATLATLFVAATLRLFAVLPNARSKSAPLRKRPLATRLLIVLGSGGHTHEMFYLLRHLDTRKYTHRTYVVSSGDAFSAQRAAEFERGLEDKEKEQLRQQDTEKEVGHQDGTGRRPVMDMTDADGVMHVVGEKKGDRPACTGPDHYDIANVPRARKIHQPLLTTPLTSLYTLLASFAPLLRAPPLLASQAPTTPYEAAAADLPDLIITNGPATAVILIFASLVLRYFNIKGANSRGKCRTVYVESFARVKTLSLSGKLLLRVVDRFLVQWEELEGAGGRAEYWGVLV
;
A
#
# COMPACT_ATOMS: atom_id res chain seq x y z
N MET A 1 -32.73 -39.58 -12.55
CA MET A 1 -33.63 -39.01 -13.57
C MET A 1 -33.52 -37.50 -13.45
N ALA A 2 -32.93 -36.81 -14.43
CA ALA A 2 -32.81 -35.35 -14.37
C ALA A 2 -34.22 -34.73 -14.35
N PRO A 3 -34.47 -33.71 -13.53
CA PRO A 3 -35.80 -33.09 -13.45
C PRO A 3 -36.20 -32.50 -14.82
N PRO A 4 -37.50 -32.49 -15.17
CA PRO A 4 -37.95 -31.95 -16.45
C PRO A 4 -37.59 -30.46 -16.57
N PRO A 5 -37.23 -29.95 -17.76
CA PRO A 5 -36.72 -28.58 -17.95
C PRO A 5 -37.69 -27.48 -17.48
N SER A 6 -38.98 -27.79 -17.31
CA SER A 6 -39.98 -26.89 -16.74
C SER A 6 -39.76 -26.58 -15.25
N SER A 7 -39.04 -27.43 -14.49
CA SER A 7 -38.75 -27.19 -13.07
C SER A 7 -37.72 -26.09 -12.85
N LEU A 8 -36.88 -25.80 -13.85
CA LEU A 8 -35.85 -24.75 -13.81
C LEU A 8 -36.45 -23.33 -13.90
N TYR A 9 -37.69 -23.20 -14.39
CA TYR A 9 -38.42 -21.94 -14.48
C TYR A 9 -39.38 -21.71 -13.30
N THR A 10 -39.36 -22.59 -12.30
CA THR A 10 -40.21 -22.43 -11.12
C THR A 10 -39.70 -21.31 -10.22
N LEU A 11 -40.62 -20.51 -9.68
CA LEU A 11 -40.31 -19.45 -8.71
C LEU A 11 -39.50 -20.00 -7.52
N SER A 12 -39.82 -21.21 -7.07
CA SER A 12 -39.09 -21.89 -5.98
C SER A 12 -37.62 -22.16 -6.32
N PHE A 13 -37.31 -22.55 -7.56
CA PHE A 13 -35.93 -22.73 -8.02
C PHE A 13 -35.19 -21.40 -8.09
N ALA A 14 -35.84 -20.34 -8.57
CA ALA A 14 -35.26 -18.98 -8.59
C ALA A 14 -34.95 -18.45 -7.17
N ILE A 15 -35.86 -18.68 -6.21
CA ILE A 15 -35.64 -18.27 -4.82
C ILE A 15 -34.49 -19.08 -4.19
N ALA A 16 -34.47 -20.40 -4.39
CA ALA A 16 -33.41 -21.26 -3.85
C ALA A 16 -32.02 -20.91 -4.41
N THR A 17 -31.94 -20.60 -5.70
CA THR A 17 -30.68 -20.17 -6.33
C THR A 17 -30.23 -18.80 -5.81
N LEU A 18 -31.12 -17.82 -5.71
CA LEU A 18 -30.80 -16.51 -5.11
C LEU A 18 -30.35 -16.61 -3.66
N ALA A 19 -31.01 -17.44 -2.84
CA ALA A 19 -30.63 -17.69 -1.46
C ALA A 19 -29.24 -18.32 -1.38
N THR A 20 -28.96 -19.32 -2.21
CA THR A 20 -27.65 -19.98 -2.26
C THR A 20 -26.55 -18.99 -2.67
N LEU A 21 -26.80 -18.15 -3.69
CA LEU A 21 -25.87 -17.10 -4.11
C LEU A 21 -25.65 -16.06 -2.99
N PHE A 22 -26.70 -15.69 -2.26
CA PHE A 22 -26.59 -14.76 -1.14
C PHE A 22 -25.74 -15.34 0.01
N VAL A 23 -25.94 -16.60 0.37
CA VAL A 23 -25.12 -17.28 1.39
C VAL A 23 -23.67 -17.38 0.91
N ALA A 24 -23.43 -17.82 -0.33
CA ALA A 24 -22.08 -17.91 -0.90
C ALA A 24 -21.38 -16.54 -0.94
N ALA A 25 -22.09 -15.49 -1.35
CA ALA A 25 -21.61 -14.11 -1.37
C ALA A 25 -21.23 -13.63 0.04
N THR A 26 -22.09 -13.92 1.03
CA THR A 26 -21.87 -13.55 2.43
C THR A 26 -20.65 -14.28 3.01
N LEU A 27 -20.56 -15.59 2.80
CA LEU A 27 -19.40 -16.39 3.21
C LEU A 27 -18.11 -15.89 2.53
N ARG A 28 -18.18 -15.53 1.25
CA ARG A 28 -17.07 -14.95 0.51
C ARG A 28 -16.63 -13.62 1.10
N LEU A 29 -17.57 -12.74 1.46
CA LEU A 29 -17.28 -11.47 2.10
C LEU A 29 -16.57 -11.68 3.45
N PHE A 30 -17.09 -12.58 4.30
CA PHE A 30 -16.45 -12.91 5.58
C PHE A 30 -15.05 -13.53 5.42
N ALA A 31 -14.82 -14.33 4.37
CA ALA A 31 -13.51 -14.92 4.10
C ALA A 31 -12.47 -13.90 3.59
N VAL A 32 -12.92 -12.81 2.97
CA VAL A 32 -12.04 -11.75 2.44
C VAL A 32 -11.75 -10.69 3.49
N LEU A 33 -12.73 -10.40 4.35
CA LEU A 33 -12.57 -9.46 5.45
C LEU A 33 -11.49 -9.96 6.43
N PRO A 34 -10.61 -9.07 6.90
CA PRO A 34 -9.54 -9.45 7.80
C PRO A 34 -10.11 -9.88 9.16
N ASN A 35 -9.81 -11.12 9.55
CA ASN A 35 -10.16 -11.64 10.87
C ASN A 35 -9.21 -11.03 11.93
N ALA A 36 -9.73 -10.77 13.13
CA ALA A 36 -9.11 -10.00 14.22
C ALA A 36 -7.74 -10.50 14.68
N ARG A 37 -7.31 -11.70 14.27
CA ARG A 37 -5.96 -12.21 14.46
C ARG A 37 -5.25 -12.33 13.12
N SER A 38 -4.71 -11.22 12.62
CA SER A 38 -3.63 -11.29 11.63
C SER A 38 -2.39 -11.85 12.34
N LYS A 39 -2.33 -13.18 12.52
CA LYS A 39 -1.08 -13.85 12.88
C LYS A 39 -0.08 -13.46 11.79
N SER A 40 1.11 -13.01 12.19
CA SER A 40 2.21 -12.70 11.29
C SER A 40 2.31 -13.80 10.24
N ALA A 41 2.02 -13.46 8.98
CA ALA A 41 2.15 -14.42 7.89
C ALA A 41 3.60 -14.95 7.90
N PRO A 42 3.82 -16.23 7.55
CA PRO A 42 5.17 -16.80 7.51
C PRO A 42 6.09 -15.94 6.64
N LEU A 43 7.38 -15.93 6.96
CA LEU A 43 8.44 -15.23 6.24
C LEU A 43 8.31 -15.50 4.73
N ARG A 44 7.66 -14.58 4.02
CA ARG A 44 7.51 -14.66 2.57
C ARG A 44 8.86 -14.30 1.96
N LYS A 45 9.29 -15.04 0.94
CA LYS A 45 10.45 -14.65 0.12
C LYS A 45 10.23 -13.19 -0.32
N ARG A 46 11.26 -12.35 -0.16
CA ARG A 46 11.17 -10.92 -0.48
C ARG A 46 10.68 -10.76 -1.93
N PRO A 47 9.55 -10.07 -2.18
CA PRO A 47 9.03 -9.90 -3.53
C PRO A 47 10.01 -9.08 -4.37
N LEU A 48 10.07 -9.31 -5.68
CA LEU A 48 10.98 -8.61 -6.60
C LEU A 48 10.78 -7.09 -6.59
N ALA A 49 9.52 -6.65 -6.50
CA ALA A 49 9.12 -5.26 -6.28
C ALA A 49 7.98 -5.23 -5.26
N THR A 50 7.92 -4.18 -4.46
CA THR A 50 6.80 -3.94 -3.54
C THR A 50 6.15 -2.63 -3.91
N ARG A 51 4.91 -2.69 -4.41
CA ARG A 51 4.14 -1.49 -4.73
C ARG A 51 3.39 -0.99 -3.52
N LEU A 52 3.70 0.24 -3.12
CA LEU A 52 3.03 0.96 -2.04
C LEU A 52 2.09 2.01 -2.63
N LEU A 53 0.84 2.01 -2.20
CA LEU A 53 -0.15 3.03 -2.58
C LEU A 53 -0.51 3.87 -1.35
N ILE A 54 -0.30 5.17 -1.43
CA ILE A 54 -0.44 6.13 -0.33
C ILE A 54 -1.59 7.05 -0.68
N VAL A 55 -2.65 7.06 0.12
CA VAL A 55 -3.78 7.98 -0.12
C VAL A 55 -3.61 9.23 0.74
N LEU A 56 -3.38 10.35 0.06
CA LEU A 56 -3.19 11.67 0.66
C LEU A 56 -4.55 12.36 0.90
N GLY A 57 -4.66 13.05 2.03
CA GLY A 57 -5.83 13.85 2.38
C GLY A 57 -5.52 15.34 2.40
N SER A 58 -6.43 16.20 1.97
CA SER A 58 -6.16 17.65 1.93
C SER A 58 -5.81 18.24 3.31
N GLY A 59 -4.80 19.11 3.36
CA GLY A 59 -4.42 19.86 4.56
C GLY A 59 -3.60 19.03 5.56
N GLY A 60 -4.01 19.05 6.84
CA GLY A 60 -3.27 18.40 7.94
C GLY A 60 -3.06 16.89 7.74
N HIS A 61 -4.00 16.20 7.09
CA HIS A 61 -3.86 14.77 6.79
C HIS A 61 -2.65 14.46 5.88
N THR A 62 -2.36 15.31 4.90
CA THR A 62 -1.17 15.12 4.06
C THR A 62 0.12 15.30 4.86
N HIS A 63 0.13 16.24 5.80
CA HIS A 63 1.28 16.46 6.67
C HIS A 63 1.54 15.27 7.60
N GLU A 64 0.49 14.77 8.25
CA GLU A 64 0.55 13.53 9.03
C GLU A 64 1.10 12.38 8.19
N MET A 65 0.60 12.19 6.97
CA MET A 65 1.03 11.10 6.10
C MET A 65 2.51 11.17 5.74
N PHE A 66 3.04 12.35 5.39
CA PHE A 66 4.47 12.47 5.09
C PHE A 66 5.36 12.30 6.33
N TYR A 67 4.87 12.68 7.51
CA TYR A 67 5.59 12.40 8.74
C TYR A 67 5.66 10.89 9.00
N LEU A 68 4.55 10.16 8.83
CA LEU A 68 4.52 8.69 8.92
C LEU A 68 5.52 8.03 7.94
N LEU A 69 5.73 8.64 6.78
CA LEU A 69 6.60 8.13 5.73
C LEU A 69 8.05 8.62 5.83
N ARG A 70 8.43 9.46 6.81
CA ARG A 70 9.75 10.13 6.87
C ARG A 70 10.97 9.20 6.82
N HIS A 71 10.79 7.95 7.25
CA HIS A 71 11.81 6.89 7.27
C HIS A 71 11.43 5.72 6.35
N LEU A 72 10.68 6.00 5.28
CA LEU A 72 10.31 4.99 4.29
C LEU A 72 11.57 4.44 3.61
N ASP A 73 11.75 3.12 3.70
CA ASP A 73 12.84 2.42 3.02
C ASP A 73 12.52 2.21 1.53
N THR A 74 13.27 2.92 0.67
CA THR A 74 13.13 2.90 -0.79
C THR A 74 13.61 1.60 -1.42
N ARG A 75 14.45 0.80 -0.73
CA ARG A 75 14.92 -0.52 -1.20
C ARG A 75 13.84 -1.58 -1.04
N LYS A 76 12.99 -1.41 -0.01
CA LYS A 76 11.85 -2.30 0.27
C LYS A 76 10.61 -1.91 -0.54
N TYR A 77 10.24 -0.63 -0.53
CA TYR A 77 9.05 -0.10 -1.21
C TYR A 77 9.46 0.54 -2.53
N THR A 78 9.66 -0.31 -3.52
CA THR A 78 10.36 0.04 -4.75
C THR A 78 9.54 0.92 -5.70
N HIS A 79 8.21 0.86 -5.63
CA HIS A 79 7.32 1.71 -6.42
C HIS A 79 6.21 2.32 -5.54
N ARG A 80 6.02 3.63 -5.61
CA ARG A 80 5.14 4.40 -4.72
C ARG A 80 4.11 5.20 -5.51
N THR A 81 2.83 4.85 -5.38
CA THR A 81 1.74 5.59 -6.02
C THR A 81 1.07 6.50 -4.99
N TYR A 82 1.14 7.81 -5.16
CA TYR A 82 0.45 8.80 -4.35
C TYR A 82 -0.91 9.11 -4.95
N VAL A 83 -1.98 8.79 -4.22
CA VAL A 83 -3.34 9.13 -4.62
C VAL A 83 -3.73 10.46 -4.00
N VAL A 84 -3.99 11.44 -4.86
CA VAL A 84 -4.43 12.79 -4.48
C VAL A 84 -5.86 13.02 -4.91
N SER A 85 -6.58 13.84 -4.14
CA SER A 85 -7.96 14.20 -4.48
C SER A 85 -8.01 15.32 -5.53
N SER A 86 -9.02 15.29 -6.41
CA SER A 86 -9.23 16.33 -7.42
C SER A 86 -9.31 17.73 -6.80
N GLY A 87 -8.52 18.67 -7.33
CA GLY A 87 -8.42 20.03 -6.81
C GLY A 87 -7.52 20.19 -5.58
N ASP A 88 -6.70 19.19 -5.26
CA ASP A 88 -5.70 19.26 -4.19
C ASP A 88 -4.27 19.31 -4.75
N ALA A 89 -3.95 20.43 -5.43
CA ALA A 89 -2.63 20.64 -6.04
C ALA A 89 -1.51 20.71 -4.99
N PHE A 90 -1.83 21.17 -3.78
CA PHE A 90 -0.88 21.27 -2.68
C PHE A 90 -0.37 19.89 -2.26
N SER A 91 -1.25 18.91 -2.07
CA SER A 91 -0.84 17.56 -1.70
C SER A 91 -0.03 16.87 -2.82
N ALA A 92 -0.35 17.15 -4.09
CA ALA A 92 0.43 16.65 -5.22
C ALA A 92 1.85 17.25 -5.25
N GLN A 93 1.98 18.56 -5.02
CA GLN A 93 3.28 19.22 -4.92
C GLN A 93 4.10 18.66 -3.76
N ARG A 94 3.48 18.48 -2.59
CA ARG A 94 4.15 17.90 -1.42
C ARG A 94 4.65 16.46 -1.66
N ALA A 95 3.92 15.66 -2.46
CA ALA A 95 4.39 14.33 -2.86
C ALA A 95 5.66 14.40 -3.71
N ALA A 96 5.71 15.32 -4.69
CA ALA A 96 6.89 15.53 -5.50
C ALA A 96 8.09 16.05 -4.69
N GLU A 97 7.85 16.98 -3.76
CA GLU A 97 8.88 17.48 -2.83
C GLU A 97 9.42 16.38 -1.91
N PHE A 98 8.53 15.52 -1.40
CA PHE A 98 8.92 14.41 -0.55
C PHE A 98 9.80 13.39 -1.28
N GLU A 99 9.47 13.03 -2.53
CA GLU A 99 10.30 12.12 -3.34
C GLU A 99 11.66 12.74 -3.70
N ARG A 100 11.72 14.04 -3.99
CA ARG A 100 13.01 14.75 -4.13
C ARG A 100 13.86 14.67 -2.86
N GLY A 101 13.23 14.86 -1.70
CA GLY A 101 13.91 14.72 -0.42
C GLY A 101 14.41 13.30 -0.13
N LEU A 102 13.75 12.25 -0.64
CA LEU A 102 14.25 10.88 -0.58
C LEU A 102 15.47 10.67 -1.48
N GLU A 103 15.44 11.24 -2.69
CA GLU A 103 16.55 11.18 -3.64
C GLU A 103 17.80 11.90 -3.12
N ASP A 104 17.63 13.08 -2.53
CA ASP A 104 18.72 13.88 -1.96
C ASP A 104 19.39 13.16 -0.77
N LYS A 105 18.57 12.56 0.12
CA LYS A 105 19.06 11.76 1.25
C LYS A 105 19.88 10.55 0.80
N GLU A 106 19.47 9.87 -0.26
CA GLU A 106 20.25 8.73 -0.78
C GLU A 106 21.58 9.21 -1.39
N LYS A 107 21.56 10.31 -2.16
CA LYS A 107 22.79 10.91 -2.71
C LYS A 107 23.77 11.36 -1.62
N GLU A 108 23.27 11.89 -0.51
CA GLU A 108 24.09 12.23 0.65
C GLU A 108 24.70 10.99 1.30
N GLN A 109 23.92 9.91 1.49
CA GLN A 109 24.42 8.65 2.05
C GLN A 109 25.50 8.02 1.18
N LEU A 110 25.33 8.04 -0.15
CA LEU A 110 26.34 7.54 -1.09
C LEU A 110 27.64 8.35 -0.99
N ARG A 111 27.54 9.68 -0.96
CA ARG A 111 28.71 10.57 -0.80
C ARG A 111 29.45 10.34 0.52
N GLN A 112 28.72 10.13 1.62
CA GLN A 112 29.32 9.81 2.92
C GLN A 112 30.06 8.46 2.89
N GLN A 113 29.47 7.44 2.28
CA GLN A 113 30.11 6.13 2.14
C GLN A 113 31.37 6.16 1.28
N ASP A 114 31.39 6.96 0.21
CA ASP A 114 32.57 7.10 -0.64
C ASP A 114 33.70 7.85 0.10
N THR A 115 33.36 8.89 0.86
CA THR A 115 34.33 9.63 1.70
C THR A 115 34.95 8.73 2.77
N GLU A 116 34.16 7.91 3.47
CA GLU A 116 34.65 6.97 4.48
C GLU A 116 35.60 5.91 3.89
N LYS A 117 35.31 5.43 2.67
CA LYS A 117 36.17 4.47 1.96
C LYS A 117 37.50 5.09 1.55
N GLU A 118 37.51 6.36 1.11
CA GLU A 118 38.73 7.06 0.71
C GLU A 118 39.64 7.36 1.91
N VAL A 119 39.08 7.81 3.04
CA VAL A 119 39.84 8.08 4.28
C VAL A 119 40.44 6.79 4.86
N GLY A 120 39.67 5.69 4.85
CA GLY A 120 40.16 4.37 5.28
C GLY A 120 41.27 3.79 4.39
N HIS A 121 41.48 4.31 3.17
CA HIS A 121 42.56 3.89 2.29
C HIS A 121 43.87 4.68 2.53
N GLN A 122 43.81 5.85 3.17
CA GLN A 122 44.98 6.68 3.46
C GLN A 122 45.63 6.40 4.82
N ASP A 123 44.88 5.89 5.80
CA ASP A 123 45.44 5.45 7.10
C ASP A 123 46.06 4.04 7.00
N GLY A 124 47.17 3.98 6.27
CA GLY A 124 48.01 2.79 6.16
C GLY A 124 48.82 2.52 7.43
N THR A 125 48.22 1.92 8.45
CA THR A 125 48.97 1.15 9.46
C THR A 125 48.26 -0.17 9.82
N GLY A 126 48.91 -1.29 9.49
CA GLY A 126 48.56 -2.61 10.03
C GLY A 126 47.61 -3.46 9.19
N ARG A 127 47.98 -3.75 7.94
CA ARG A 127 47.38 -4.83 7.14
C ARG A 127 47.62 -6.17 7.87
N ARG A 128 46.64 -6.65 8.65
CA ARG A 128 46.57 -8.08 8.99
C ARG A 128 46.12 -8.80 7.71
N PRO A 129 46.85 -9.82 7.22
CA PRO A 129 46.38 -10.57 6.06
C PRO A 129 45.08 -11.26 6.47
N VAL A 130 43.98 -10.87 5.84
CA VAL A 130 42.77 -11.69 5.83
C VAL A 130 43.21 -13.00 5.18
N MET A 131 43.18 -14.09 5.93
CA MET A 131 43.55 -15.41 5.42
C MET A 131 42.70 -15.72 4.19
N ASP A 132 43.38 -15.82 3.04
CA ASP A 132 42.84 -16.46 1.84
C ASP A 132 42.65 -17.95 2.17
N MET A 133 41.41 -18.35 2.41
CA MET A 133 41.02 -19.75 2.23
C MET A 133 40.31 -19.86 0.89
N THR A 134 41.04 -20.38 -0.09
CA THR A 134 40.49 -20.86 -1.35
C THR A 134 39.69 -22.13 -1.08
N ASP A 135 38.37 -22.06 -1.15
CA ASP A 135 37.56 -23.24 -1.43
C ASP A 135 37.83 -23.73 -2.87
N ALA A 136 37.64 -25.02 -3.11
CA ALA A 136 38.02 -25.74 -4.34
C ALA A 136 37.40 -25.21 -5.65
N ASP A 137 36.53 -24.21 -5.59
CA ASP A 137 35.79 -23.64 -6.74
C ASP A 137 36.29 -22.25 -7.20
N GLY A 138 37.36 -21.70 -6.60
CA GLY A 138 38.08 -20.55 -7.19
C GLY A 138 37.33 -19.21 -7.24
N VAL A 139 36.28 -19.01 -6.42
CA VAL A 139 35.52 -17.75 -6.39
C VAL A 139 36.06 -16.80 -5.31
N MET A 140 36.58 -15.64 -5.72
CA MET A 140 37.00 -14.56 -4.82
C MET A 140 35.78 -13.90 -4.15
N HIS A 141 35.74 -13.84 -2.82
CA HIS A 141 34.76 -13.05 -2.07
C HIS A 141 35.43 -11.89 -1.34
N VAL A 142 35.14 -10.67 -1.78
CA VAL A 142 35.51 -9.44 -1.05
C VAL A 142 34.61 -9.31 0.18
N VAL A 143 35.20 -9.35 1.37
CA VAL A 143 34.50 -9.15 2.64
C VAL A 143 34.22 -7.65 2.82
N GLY A 144 32.98 -7.24 2.59
CA GLY A 144 32.52 -5.85 2.76
C GLY A 144 31.13 -5.56 2.17
N GLU A 145 30.66 -6.35 1.20
CA GLU A 145 29.30 -6.25 0.70
C GLU A 145 28.33 -7.01 1.61
N LYS A 146 27.37 -6.31 2.22
CA LYS A 146 26.18 -6.97 2.79
C LYS A 146 25.49 -7.73 1.66
N LYS A 147 25.67 -9.05 1.65
CA LYS A 147 25.09 -10.01 0.70
C LYS A 147 23.57 -9.77 0.58
N GLY A 148 23.15 -9.02 -0.45
CA GLY A 148 21.75 -8.92 -0.88
C GLY A 148 20.99 -7.62 -0.66
N ASP A 149 21.64 -6.46 -0.48
CA ASP A 149 20.90 -5.18 -0.43
C ASP A 149 20.62 -4.65 -1.85
N ARG A 150 19.35 -4.34 -2.15
CA ARG A 150 18.95 -3.80 -3.45
C ARG A 150 19.41 -2.33 -3.55
N PRO A 151 19.71 -1.83 -4.76
CA PRO A 151 19.91 -0.40 -4.93
C PRO A 151 18.64 0.36 -4.49
N ALA A 152 18.83 1.57 -3.96
CA ALA A 152 17.72 2.42 -3.60
C ALA A 152 16.92 2.83 -4.83
N CYS A 153 15.61 2.61 -4.77
CA CYS A 153 14.67 2.92 -5.83
C CYS A 153 14.13 4.36 -5.67
N THR A 154 14.95 5.35 -5.98
CA THR A 154 14.64 6.79 -5.92
C THR A 154 14.61 7.42 -7.31
N GLY A 155 13.83 8.49 -7.48
CA GLY A 155 13.72 9.21 -8.75
C GLY A 155 12.34 9.05 -9.42
N PRO A 156 12.13 9.72 -10.58
CA PRO A 156 10.82 9.81 -11.24
C PRO A 156 10.27 8.46 -11.69
N ASP A 157 11.12 7.47 -11.94
CA ASP A 157 10.72 6.14 -12.40
C ASP A 157 10.21 5.24 -11.24
N HIS A 158 10.28 5.73 -10.00
CA HIS A 158 9.92 4.94 -8.81
C HIS A 158 8.69 5.46 -8.08
N TYR A 159 8.05 6.52 -8.59
CA TYR A 159 6.81 7.02 -8.04
C TYR A 159 5.83 7.51 -9.12
N ASP A 160 4.56 7.59 -8.76
CA ASP A 160 3.52 8.17 -9.59
C ASP A 160 2.53 8.96 -8.71
N ILE A 161 1.87 9.96 -9.30
CA ILE A 161 0.83 10.75 -8.65
C ILE A 161 -0.48 10.56 -9.42
N ALA A 162 -1.38 9.77 -8.84
CA ALA A 162 -2.69 9.50 -9.40
C ALA A 162 -3.77 10.42 -8.82
N ASN A 163 -4.55 11.05 -9.69
CA ASN A 163 -5.65 11.92 -9.30
C ASN A 163 -6.97 11.16 -9.25
N VAL A 164 -7.69 11.27 -8.12
CA VAL A 164 -9.01 10.66 -7.92
C VAL A 164 -10.03 11.75 -7.56
N PRO A 165 -11.24 11.73 -8.15
CA PRO A 165 -12.33 12.66 -7.80
C PRO A 165 -12.63 12.64 -6.30
N ARG A 166 -12.87 13.81 -5.70
CA ARG A 166 -13.31 13.91 -4.30
C ARG A 166 -14.63 13.15 -4.08
N ALA A 167 -14.66 12.27 -3.09
CA ALA A 167 -15.87 11.50 -2.71
C ALA A 167 -17.08 12.41 -2.38
N ARG A 168 -16.79 13.56 -1.77
CA ARG A 168 -17.76 14.62 -1.47
C ARG A 168 -17.16 15.97 -1.80
N LYS A 169 -17.86 16.77 -2.60
CA LYS A 169 -17.49 18.16 -2.89
C LYS A 169 -17.79 19.05 -1.69
N ILE A 170 -17.06 20.17 -1.58
CA ILE A 170 -17.33 21.19 -0.56
C ILE A 170 -18.75 21.74 -0.81
N HIS A 171 -19.53 21.97 0.26
CA HIS A 171 -20.94 22.38 0.22
C HIS A 171 -21.92 21.37 -0.41
N GLN A 172 -21.48 20.15 -0.73
CA GLN A 172 -22.38 19.13 -1.25
C GLN A 172 -23.31 18.58 -0.15
N PRO A 173 -24.63 18.48 -0.39
CA PRO A 173 -25.55 17.88 0.56
C PRO A 173 -25.29 16.37 0.71
N LEU A 174 -25.65 15.83 1.88
CA LEU A 174 -25.47 14.40 2.18
C LEU A 174 -26.27 13.49 1.23
N LEU A 175 -27.38 13.97 0.67
CA LEU A 175 -28.23 13.19 -0.22
C LEU A 175 -27.60 12.92 -1.60
N THR A 176 -26.82 13.85 -2.13
CA THR A 176 -26.14 13.67 -3.44
C THR A 176 -24.75 13.05 -3.30
N THR A 177 -24.24 12.97 -2.06
CA THR A 177 -22.92 12.41 -1.74
C THR A 177 -22.74 10.94 -2.19
N PRO A 178 -23.76 10.06 -2.13
CA PRO A 178 -23.63 8.70 -2.63
C PRO A 178 -23.27 8.62 -4.13
N LEU A 179 -23.81 9.51 -4.95
CA LEU A 179 -23.54 9.52 -6.40
C LEU A 179 -22.09 9.92 -6.69
N THR A 180 -21.59 10.96 -6.03
CA THR A 180 -20.18 11.36 -6.16
C THR A 180 -19.24 10.33 -5.54
N SER A 181 -19.63 9.70 -4.45
CA SER A 181 -18.85 8.61 -3.82
C SER A 181 -18.77 7.39 -4.75
N LEU A 182 -19.85 7.05 -5.46
CA LEU A 182 -19.83 5.99 -6.46
C LEU A 182 -18.93 6.34 -7.65
N TYR A 183 -18.95 7.58 -8.13
CA TYR A 183 -18.02 8.04 -9.15
C TYR A 183 -16.56 7.93 -8.69
N THR A 184 -16.26 8.33 -7.45
CA THR A 184 -14.95 8.15 -6.82
C THR A 184 -14.57 6.68 -6.69
N LEU A 185 -15.53 5.79 -6.36
CA LEU A 185 -15.31 4.35 -6.28
C LEU A 185 -14.86 3.78 -7.63
N LEU A 186 -15.57 4.14 -8.71
CA LEU A 186 -15.23 3.71 -10.05
C LEU A 186 -13.87 4.25 -10.50
N ALA A 187 -13.60 5.52 -10.24
CA ALA A 187 -12.32 6.15 -10.54
C ALA A 187 -11.16 5.53 -9.74
N SER A 188 -11.41 5.05 -8.51
CA SER A 188 -10.39 4.41 -7.66
C SER A 188 -9.86 3.10 -8.24
N PHE A 189 -10.58 2.43 -9.15
CA PHE A 189 -10.05 1.24 -9.82
C PHE A 189 -8.86 1.55 -10.73
N ALA A 190 -8.77 2.75 -11.30
CA ALA A 190 -7.66 3.12 -12.17
C ALA A 190 -6.29 3.06 -11.44
N PRO A 191 -6.06 3.77 -10.32
CA PRO A 191 -4.80 3.68 -9.58
C PRO A 191 -4.58 2.31 -8.92
N LEU A 192 -5.63 1.55 -8.62
CA LEU A 192 -5.50 0.20 -8.07
C LEU A 192 -5.07 -0.83 -9.13
N LEU A 193 -5.62 -0.76 -10.34
CA LEU A 193 -5.42 -1.75 -11.39
C LEU A 193 -4.25 -1.43 -12.33
N ARG A 194 -3.84 -0.17 -12.41
CA ARG A 194 -2.76 0.32 -13.26
C ARG A 194 -1.79 1.13 -12.42
N ALA A 195 -0.50 0.87 -12.59
CA ALA A 195 0.51 1.89 -12.43
C ALA A 195 0.84 2.38 -13.85
N PRO A 196 1.02 3.68 -14.10
CA PRO A 196 1.58 4.12 -15.37
C PRO A 196 2.93 3.42 -15.59
N PRO A 197 3.23 3.02 -16.84
CA PRO A 197 4.49 2.35 -17.15
C PRO A 197 5.66 3.29 -16.83
N LEU A 198 6.75 2.72 -16.27
CA LEU A 198 7.93 3.49 -15.86
C LEU A 198 8.53 4.30 -17.02
N LEU A 199 8.37 3.79 -18.26
CA LEU A 199 8.51 4.57 -19.48
C LEU A 199 7.15 4.67 -20.18
N ALA A 200 6.70 5.90 -20.45
CA ALA A 200 5.38 6.18 -21.05
C ALA A 200 5.13 5.54 -22.44
N SER A 201 6.17 5.01 -23.09
CA SER A 201 6.13 4.52 -24.48
C SER A 201 6.47 3.04 -24.66
N GLN A 202 6.80 2.29 -23.59
CA GLN A 202 7.26 0.90 -23.73
C GLN A 202 6.54 -0.05 -22.77
N ALA A 203 6.24 -1.26 -23.26
CA ALA A 203 5.75 -2.34 -22.43
C ALA A 203 6.82 -2.75 -21.40
N PRO A 204 6.44 -3.25 -20.21
CA PRO A 204 7.38 -3.63 -19.18
C PRO A 204 8.37 -4.67 -19.72
N THR A 205 9.64 -4.30 -19.83
CA THR A 205 10.71 -5.16 -20.35
C THR A 205 11.35 -5.97 -19.23
N THR A 206 11.38 -5.41 -18.02
CA THR A 206 11.95 -6.05 -16.85
C THR A 206 10.88 -6.72 -15.97
N PRO A 207 11.19 -7.86 -15.32
CA PRO A 207 10.30 -8.45 -14.30
C PRO A 207 9.97 -7.48 -13.16
N TYR A 208 10.85 -6.50 -12.92
CA TYR A 208 10.67 -5.41 -11.99
C TYR A 208 9.55 -4.46 -12.43
N GLU A 209 9.57 -3.96 -13.67
CA GLU A 209 8.52 -3.10 -14.23
C GLU A 209 7.16 -3.81 -14.24
N ALA A 210 7.14 -5.09 -14.60
CA ALA A 210 5.91 -5.88 -14.59
C ALA A 210 5.33 -6.00 -13.17
N ALA A 211 6.19 -6.16 -12.16
CA ALA A 211 5.78 -6.20 -10.76
C ALA A 211 5.36 -4.82 -10.22
N ALA A 212 5.99 -3.73 -10.71
CA ALA A 212 5.60 -2.36 -10.38
C ALA A 212 4.24 -1.97 -11.00
N ALA A 213 3.91 -2.50 -12.19
CA ALA A 213 2.62 -2.27 -12.86
C ALA A 213 1.46 -3.13 -12.31
N ASP A 214 1.76 -4.10 -11.45
CA ASP A 214 0.76 -4.97 -10.83
C ASP A 214 -0.06 -4.26 -9.73
N LEU A 215 -1.01 -4.97 -9.14
CA LEU A 215 -1.78 -4.52 -7.97
C LEU A 215 -0.85 -4.07 -6.83
N PRO A 216 -1.24 -3.02 -6.07
CA PRO A 216 -0.50 -2.59 -4.90
C PRO A 216 -0.39 -3.74 -3.89
N ASP A 217 0.79 -3.92 -3.30
CA ASP A 217 0.99 -4.85 -2.20
C ASP A 217 0.39 -4.31 -0.90
N LEU A 218 0.58 -3.00 -0.69
CA LEU A 218 0.17 -2.29 0.51
C LEU A 218 -0.50 -0.96 0.15
N ILE A 219 -1.61 -0.67 0.82
CA ILE A 219 -2.34 0.59 0.75
C ILE A 219 -2.30 1.20 2.15
N ILE A 220 -1.79 2.42 2.27
CA ILE A 220 -1.73 3.17 3.54
C ILE A 220 -2.54 4.46 3.44
N THR A 221 -3.30 4.78 4.49
CA THR A 221 -4.07 6.02 4.56
C THR A 221 -4.36 6.43 6.01
N ASN A 222 -4.61 7.73 6.21
CA ASN A 222 -5.08 8.32 7.46
C ASN A 222 -6.53 8.82 7.41
N GLY A 223 -7.33 8.33 6.45
CA GLY A 223 -8.79 8.45 6.50
C GLY A 223 -9.46 9.69 5.92
N PRO A 224 -8.97 10.39 4.89
CA PRO A 224 -9.82 11.29 4.13
C PRO A 224 -10.99 10.50 3.48
N ALA A 225 -12.12 11.17 3.20
CA ALA A 225 -13.29 10.50 2.62
C ALA A 225 -12.98 9.72 1.33
N THR A 226 -12.12 10.27 0.46
CA THR A 226 -11.64 9.60 -0.76
C THR A 226 -10.91 8.28 -0.45
N ALA A 227 -10.15 8.21 0.64
CA ALA A 227 -9.44 6.99 1.02
C ALA A 227 -10.35 5.89 1.52
N VAL A 228 -11.42 6.25 2.24
CA VAL A 228 -12.45 5.28 2.66
C VAL A 228 -13.04 4.59 1.43
N ILE A 229 -13.39 5.39 0.41
CA ILE A 229 -13.92 4.87 -0.86
C ILE A 229 -12.90 4.01 -1.60
N LEU A 230 -11.62 4.41 -1.63
CA LEU A 230 -10.56 3.64 -2.27
C LEU A 230 -10.33 2.28 -1.57
N ILE A 231 -10.41 2.23 -0.24
CA ILE A 231 -10.34 0.97 0.50
C ILE A 231 -11.54 0.07 0.15
N PHE A 232 -12.74 0.63 -0.01
CA PHE A 232 -13.88 -0.16 -0.49
C PHE A 232 -13.64 -0.69 -1.92
N ALA A 233 -13.04 0.10 -2.81
CA ALA A 233 -12.67 -0.39 -4.14
C ALA A 233 -11.65 -1.55 -4.06
N SER A 234 -10.66 -1.46 -3.15
CA SER A 234 -9.68 -2.54 -2.97
C SER A 234 -10.32 -3.80 -2.37
N LEU A 235 -11.33 -3.66 -1.50
CA LEU A 235 -12.15 -4.76 -1.00
C LEU A 235 -12.93 -5.43 -2.14
N VAL A 236 -13.52 -4.66 -3.05
CA VAL A 236 -14.20 -5.21 -4.24
C VAL A 236 -13.24 -6.02 -5.10
N LEU A 237 -12.01 -5.55 -5.31
CA LEU A 237 -10.99 -6.31 -6.04
C LEU A 237 -10.66 -7.65 -5.34
N ARG A 238 -10.53 -7.64 -4.01
CA ARG A 238 -10.29 -8.87 -3.22
C ARG A 238 -11.50 -9.81 -3.23
N TYR A 239 -12.71 -9.27 -3.14
CA TYR A 239 -13.96 -10.02 -3.16
C TYR A 239 -14.07 -10.87 -4.44
N PHE A 240 -13.94 -10.24 -5.60
CA PHE A 240 -13.96 -10.91 -6.92
C PHE A 240 -12.63 -11.56 -7.32
N ASN A 241 -11.59 -11.46 -6.47
CA ASN A 241 -10.25 -11.96 -6.75
C ASN A 241 -9.67 -11.48 -8.10
N ILE A 242 -9.97 -10.23 -8.48
CA ILE A 242 -9.50 -9.63 -9.75
C ILE A 242 -7.98 -9.56 -9.74
N LYS A 243 -7.33 -10.00 -10.82
CA LYS A 243 -5.86 -10.17 -10.90
C LYS A 243 -5.29 -10.96 -9.70
N GLY A 244 -6.04 -11.89 -9.12
CA GLY A 244 -5.60 -12.64 -7.93
C GLY A 244 -5.38 -11.77 -6.69
N ALA A 245 -6.10 -10.66 -6.52
CA ALA A 245 -5.92 -9.74 -5.40
C ALA A 245 -5.93 -10.45 -4.03
N ASN A 246 -6.88 -11.38 -3.83
CA ASN A 246 -6.99 -12.13 -2.59
C ASN A 246 -6.04 -13.33 -2.55
N SER A 247 -5.95 -14.12 -3.63
CA SER A 247 -5.12 -15.33 -3.67
C SER A 247 -3.62 -15.05 -3.58
N ARG A 248 -3.17 -13.91 -4.12
CA ARG A 248 -1.76 -13.47 -4.04
C ARG A 248 -1.48 -12.63 -2.79
N GLY A 249 -2.51 -12.26 -2.01
CA GLY A 249 -2.39 -11.42 -0.82
C GLY A 249 -1.97 -9.98 -1.13
N LYS A 250 -2.45 -9.44 -2.26
CA LYS A 250 -2.29 -8.04 -2.68
C LYS A 250 -3.38 -7.17 -2.04
N CYS A 251 -3.29 -5.86 -2.23
CA CYS A 251 -4.21 -4.87 -1.70
C CYS A 251 -4.38 -4.97 -0.18
N ARG A 252 -3.29 -5.24 0.56
CA ARG A 252 -3.31 -5.17 2.02
C ARG A 252 -3.45 -3.73 2.44
N THR A 253 -4.22 -3.49 3.50
CA THR A 253 -4.63 -2.14 3.89
C THR A 253 -4.19 -1.85 5.32
N VAL A 254 -3.56 -0.69 5.50
CA VAL A 254 -3.18 -0.13 6.80
C VAL A 254 -3.86 1.22 6.94
N TYR A 255 -4.71 1.34 7.95
CA TYR A 255 -5.29 2.60 8.35
C TYR A 255 -4.54 3.13 9.56
N VAL A 256 -4.17 4.41 9.55
CA VAL A 256 -3.60 5.10 10.70
C VAL A 256 -4.58 6.19 11.11
N GLU A 257 -5.15 6.11 12.31
CA GLU A 257 -6.05 7.16 12.79
C GLU A 257 -5.30 8.49 12.93
N SER A 258 -5.98 9.58 12.58
CA SER A 258 -5.40 10.93 12.63
C SER A 258 -4.98 11.29 14.05
N PHE A 259 -3.87 12.03 14.16
CA PHE A 259 -3.29 12.45 15.44
C PHE A 259 -4.28 13.29 16.25
N ALA A 260 -5.15 14.06 15.58
CA ALA A 260 -6.18 14.87 16.23
C ALA A 260 -7.25 14.05 16.98
N ARG A 261 -7.31 12.73 16.81
CA ARG A 261 -8.33 11.86 17.41
C ARG A 261 -7.79 11.21 18.69
N VAL A 262 -7.95 11.92 19.81
CA VAL A 262 -7.47 11.44 21.13
C VAL A 262 -8.46 10.47 21.77
N LYS A 263 -9.73 10.87 21.91
CA LYS A 263 -10.73 10.13 22.73
C LYS A 263 -11.67 9.24 21.93
N THR A 264 -11.90 9.56 20.65
CA THR A 264 -12.87 8.84 19.83
C THR A 264 -12.38 8.71 18.39
N LEU A 265 -12.66 7.55 17.79
CA LEU A 265 -12.37 7.29 16.38
C LEU A 265 -13.08 8.30 15.46
N SER A 266 -12.42 8.65 14.37
CA SER A 266 -13.03 9.46 13.31
C SER A 266 -14.16 8.68 12.62
N LEU A 267 -15.00 9.37 11.84
CA LEU A 267 -16.04 8.69 11.06
C LEU A 267 -15.41 7.69 10.09
N SER A 268 -14.32 8.07 9.42
CA SER A 268 -13.53 7.20 8.56
C SER A 268 -12.98 6.00 9.32
N GLY A 269 -12.42 6.22 10.51
CA GLY A 269 -11.93 5.16 11.39
C GLY A 269 -13.03 4.17 11.76
N LYS A 270 -14.21 4.65 12.17
CA LYS A 270 -15.36 3.80 12.50
C LYS A 270 -15.84 2.95 11.31
N LEU A 271 -15.85 3.52 10.10
CA LEU A 271 -16.24 2.81 8.88
C LEU A 271 -15.21 1.73 8.50
N LEU A 272 -13.93 2.03 8.67
CA LEU A 272 -12.83 1.17 8.21
C LEU A 272 -12.41 0.12 9.23
N LEU A 273 -12.79 0.25 10.50
CA LEU A 273 -12.35 -0.61 11.60
C LEU A 273 -12.51 -2.12 11.35
N ARG A 274 -13.57 -2.53 10.65
CA ARG A 274 -13.82 -3.95 10.31
C ARG A 274 -13.37 -4.33 8.89
N VAL A 275 -12.90 -3.36 8.12
CA VAL A 275 -12.60 -3.50 6.69
C VAL A 275 -11.11 -3.63 6.45
N VAL A 276 -10.29 -2.84 7.15
CA VAL A 276 -8.84 -2.78 6.91
C VAL A 276 -8.10 -3.93 7.57
N ASP A 277 -6.96 -4.33 7.01
CA ASP A 277 -6.17 -5.44 7.54
C ASP A 277 -5.52 -5.07 8.89
N ARG A 278 -4.94 -3.86 8.98
CA ARG A 278 -4.43 -3.30 10.24
C ARG A 278 -5.01 -1.92 10.50
N PHE A 279 -5.37 -1.68 11.75
CA PHE A 279 -5.94 -0.43 12.22
C PHE A 279 -5.06 0.13 13.34
N LEU A 280 -4.28 1.16 13.04
CA LEU A 280 -3.32 1.74 13.97
C LEU A 280 -3.89 3.01 14.60
N VAL A 281 -3.68 3.17 15.90
CA VAL A 281 -4.04 4.37 16.67
C VAL A 281 -2.82 4.94 17.36
N GLN A 282 -2.84 6.26 17.54
CA GLN A 282 -1.71 7.01 18.12
C GLN A 282 -1.88 7.33 19.60
N TRP A 283 -3.04 7.03 20.17
CA TRP A 283 -3.42 7.31 21.56
C TRP A 283 -3.80 6.01 22.27
N GLU A 284 -3.33 5.85 23.50
CA GLU A 284 -3.55 4.64 24.31
C GLU A 284 -5.04 4.45 24.62
N GLU A 285 -5.79 5.55 24.78
CA GLU A 285 -7.23 5.53 25.04
C GLU A 285 -8.06 4.91 23.91
N LEU A 286 -7.48 4.78 22.71
CA LEU A 286 -8.10 4.14 21.55
C LEU A 286 -7.65 2.69 21.35
N GLU A 287 -6.74 2.19 22.18
CA GLU A 287 -6.29 0.81 22.10
C GLU A 287 -7.48 -0.15 22.27
N GLY A 288 -7.52 -1.19 21.44
CA GLY A 288 -8.60 -2.19 21.51
C GLY A 288 -9.96 -1.67 21.05
N ALA A 289 -10.08 -0.44 20.53
CA ALA A 289 -11.32 0.06 19.97
C ALA A 289 -11.88 -0.91 18.90
N GLY A 290 -13.15 -1.30 19.07
CA GLY A 290 -13.83 -2.33 18.27
C GLY A 290 -13.12 -3.69 18.21
N GLY A 291 -12.28 -4.00 19.19
CA GLY A 291 -11.53 -5.25 19.33
C GLY A 291 -10.38 -5.42 18.34
N ARG A 292 -9.95 -4.35 17.65
CA ARG A 292 -8.97 -4.44 16.55
C ARG A 292 -7.94 -3.31 16.50
N ALA A 293 -8.19 -2.18 17.15
CA ALA A 293 -7.25 -1.06 17.10
C ALA A 293 -5.94 -1.37 17.85
N GLU A 294 -4.81 -1.18 17.16
CA GLU A 294 -3.46 -1.41 17.67
C GLU A 294 -2.83 -0.07 18.04
N TYR A 295 -2.49 0.13 19.30
CA TYR A 295 -1.74 1.30 19.73
C TYR A 295 -0.26 1.18 19.33
N TRP A 296 0.26 2.21 18.65
CA TRP A 296 1.65 2.24 18.17
C TRP A 296 2.43 3.47 18.64
N GLY A 297 1.86 4.24 19.57
CA GLY A 297 2.45 5.49 20.05
C GLY A 297 2.27 6.65 19.08
N VAL A 298 2.94 7.76 19.40
CA VAL A 298 2.92 8.98 18.60
C VAL A 298 3.76 8.75 17.34
N LEU A 299 3.08 8.67 16.20
CA LEU A 299 3.71 8.40 14.90
C LEU A 299 3.93 9.68 14.07
N VAL A 300 3.26 10.78 14.44
CA VAL A 300 3.31 12.11 13.81
C VAL A 300 3.91 13.14 14.77
#